data_AF-A0A2S2DUG8-F1
#
_entry.id   AF-A0A2S2DUG8-F1
#
_cell.length_a   1.000
_cell.length_b   1.000
_cell.length_c   1.000
_cell.angle_alpha   90.00
_cell.angle_beta   90.00
_cell.angle_gamma   90.00
#
_symmetry.space_group_name_H-M   'P 1'
#
loop_
_entity.id
_entity.type
_entity.pdbx_description
1 polymer ?
#
loop_
_entity_poly.entity_id
_entity_poly.type
_entity_poly.pdbx_seq_one_letter_code
_entity_poly.pdbx_strand_id
1 'polypeptide(L)' 'MKANEKIFTNDLRDKLKAIMSKEIEKLPEMIEKLETREKVNVLCKLMPFVVPKVESVHPKEGEPFTFD' A
#
# COMPACT_ATOMS: atom_id res chain seq x y z
N MET A 1 36.78 -17.65 21.89
CA MET A 1 35.83 -16.52 21.89
C MET A 1 35.34 -16.34 20.46
N LYS A 2 34.10 -16.73 20.14
CA LYS A 2 33.54 -16.48 18.81
C LYS A 2 33.19 -15.00 18.74
N ALA A 3 33.83 -14.26 17.84
CA ALA A 3 33.43 -12.90 17.53
C ALA A 3 31.95 -12.96 17.17
N ASN A 4 31.11 -12.19 17.88
CA ASN A 4 29.78 -11.88 17.39
C ASN A 4 29.99 -11.17 16.05
N GLU A 5 29.87 -11.90 14.95
CA GLU A 5 29.58 -11.32 13.65
C GLU A 5 28.41 -10.41 13.91
N LYS A 6 28.66 -9.09 13.93
CA LYS A 6 27.59 -8.11 13.91
C LYS A 6 26.80 -8.46 12.66
N ILE A 7 25.66 -9.13 12.82
CA ILE A 7 24.65 -9.18 11.78
C ILE A 7 24.32 -7.71 11.56
N PHE A 8 24.96 -7.10 10.57
CA PHE A 8 24.75 -5.71 10.26
C PHE A 8 23.31 -5.65 9.76
N THR A 9 22.41 -5.18 10.62
CA THR A 9 20.97 -5.11 10.36
C THR A 9 20.66 -4.35 9.07
N ASN A 10 21.60 -3.55 8.58
CA ASN A 10 21.58 -2.91 7.27
C ASN A 10 21.60 -3.93 6.11
N ASP A 11 22.51 -4.91 6.09
CA ASP A 11 22.57 -5.93 5.03
C ASP A 11 21.30 -6.78 5.00
N LEU A 12 20.76 -7.12 6.17
CA LEU A 12 19.47 -7.80 6.27
C LEU A 12 18.32 -6.93 5.74
N ARG A 13 18.28 -5.65 6.11
CA ARG A 13 17.25 -4.71 5.65
C ARG A 13 17.31 -4.54 4.13
N ASP A 14 18.50 -4.46 3.55
CA ASP A 14 18.67 -4.26 2.12
C ASP A 14 18.26 -5.51 1.33
N LYS A 15 18.61 -6.71 1.83
CA LYS A 15 18.11 -7.98 1.27
C LYS A 15 16.59 -8.08 1.34
N LEU A 16 15.98 -7.72 2.47
CA LEU A 16 14.52 -7.74 2.63
C LEU A 16 13.82 -6.72 1.70
N LYS A 17 14.37 -5.51 1.55
CA LYS A 17 13.87 -4.51 0.58
C LYS A 17 13.93 -5.03 -0.85
N ALA A 18 15.02 -5.68 -1.23
CA ALA A 18 15.18 -6.24 -2.56
C ALA A 18 14.16 -7.34 -2.83
N ILE A 19 13.89 -8.22 -1.85
CA ILE A 19 12.84 -9.24 -1.97
C ILE A 19 11.47 -8.59 -2.11
N MET A 20 11.13 -7.65 -1.23
CA MET A 20 9.82 -6.95 -1.28
C MET A 20 9.61 -6.21 -2.60
N SER A 21 10.63 -5.54 -3.13
CA SER A 21 10.52 -4.83 -4.41
C SER A 21 10.19 -5.78 -5.55
N LYS A 22 10.87 -6.93 -5.62
CA LYS A 22 10.62 -7.97 -6.63
C LYS A 22 9.22 -8.57 -6.53
N GLU A 23 8.68 -8.75 -5.33
CA GLU A 23 7.31 -9.24 -5.14
C GLU A 23 6.28 -8.19 -5.57
N ILE A 24 6.52 -6.91 -5.26
CA ILE A 24 5.64 -5.81 -5.71
C ILE A 24 5.62 -5.70 -7.24
N GLU A 25 6.76 -5.90 -7.92
CA GLU A 25 6.82 -5.91 -9.39
C GLU A 25 5.96 -7.02 -10.01
N LYS A 26 5.85 -8.17 -9.35
CA LYS A 26 5.05 -9.32 -9.80
C LYS A 26 3.58 -9.25 -9.37
N LEU A 27 3.22 -8.27 -8.55
CA LEU A 27 1.87 -8.14 -7.99
C LEU A 27 0.76 -8.16 -9.06
N PRO A 28 0.90 -7.51 -10.24
CA PRO A 28 -0.13 -7.58 -11.29
C PRO A 28 -0.40 -9.02 -11.76
N GLU A 29 0.65 -9.78 -12.07
CA GLU A 29 0.55 -11.17 -12.50
C GLU A 29 -0.05 -12.09 -11.41
N MET A 30 0.26 -11.81 -10.14
CA MET A 30 -0.30 -12.55 -9.01
C MET A 30 -1.79 -12.24 -8.84
N ILE A 31 -2.19 -10.97 -8.97
CA ILE A 31 -3.58 -10.54 -8.87
C ILE A 31 -4.40 -11.17 -10.01
N GLU A 32 -3.87 -11.25 -11.23
CA GLU A 32 -4.56 -11.88 -12.36
C GLU A 32 -4.96 -13.34 -12.10
N LYS A 33 -4.18 -14.06 -11.28
CA LYS A 33 -4.43 -15.47 -10.92
C LYS A 33 -5.49 -15.66 -9.82
N LEU A 34 -5.89 -14.59 -9.14
CA LEU A 34 -6.88 -14.64 -8.05
C LEU A 34 -8.32 -14.76 -8.58
N GLU A 35 -9.21 -15.29 -7.75
CA GLU A 35 -10.65 -15.26 -8.04
C GLU A 35 -11.22 -13.83 -7.95
N THR A 36 -12.33 -13.56 -8.63
CA THR A 36 -12.95 -12.22 -8.69
C THR A 36 -13.15 -11.60 -7.31
N ARG A 37 -13.59 -12.39 -6.32
CA ARG A 37 -13.82 -11.90 -4.95
C ARG A 37 -12.52 -11.47 -4.26
N GLU A 38 -11.44 -12.23 -4.46
CA GLU A 38 -10.13 -11.95 -3.87
C GLU A 38 -9.47 -10.75 -4.54
N LYS A 39 -9.60 -10.65 -5.88
CA LYS A 39 -9.15 -9.48 -6.66
C LYS A 39 -9.74 -8.19 -6.10
N VAL A 40 -11.06 -8.16 -5.88
CA VAL A 40 -11.75 -6.99 -5.30
C VAL A 40 -11.17 -6.64 -3.93
N ASN A 41 -10.94 -7.63 -3.06
CA ASN A 41 -10.35 -7.39 -1.75
C ASN A 41 -8.94 -6.77 -1.84
N VAL A 42 -8.10 -7.26 -2.74
CA VAL A 42 -6.75 -6.71 -2.96
C VAL A 42 -6.85 -5.28 -3.49
N LEU A 43 -7.69 -5.02 -4.49
CA LEU A 43 -7.87 -3.68 -5.05
C LEU A 43 -8.37 -2.68 -4.00
N CYS A 44 -9.34 -3.06 -3.16
CA CYS A 44 -9.82 -2.21 -2.07
C CYS A 44 -8.72 -1.86 -1.06
N LYS A 45 -7.78 -2.78 -0.78
CA LYS A 45 -6.65 -2.52 0.11
C LYS A 45 -5.57 -1.64 -0.53
N LEU A 46 -5.43 -1.67 -1.85
CA LEU A 46 -4.47 -0.84 -2.59
C LEU A 46 -5.03 0.57 -2.85
N MET A 47 -6.35 0.72 -2.92
CA MET A 47 -7.05 1.97 -3.21
C MET A 47 -6.58 3.19 -2.38
N PRO A 48 -6.34 3.10 -1.05
CA PRO A 48 -5.88 4.24 -0.26
C PRO A 48 -4.51 4.81 -0.67
N PHE A 49 -3.71 4.04 -1.40
CA PHE A 49 -2.38 4.47 -1.87
C PHE A 49 -2.42 5.17 -3.24
N VAL A 50 -3.50 4.98 -4.01
CA VAL A 50 -3.70 5.58 -5.34
C VAL A 50 -4.72 6.70 -5.35
N VAL A 51 -5.73 6.64 -4.47
CA VAL A 51 -6.75 7.69 -4.38
C VAL A 51 -6.21 8.84 -3.52
N PRO A 52 -6.37 10.11 -3.94
CA PRO A 52 -5.97 11.24 -3.13
C PRO A 52 -6.72 11.22 -1.79
N LYS A 53 -6.10 11.77 -0.75
CA LYS A 53 -6.80 12.00 0.52
C LYS A 53 -7.97 12.93 0.23
N VAL A 54 -9.18 12.42 0.41
CA VAL A 54 -10.40 13.22 0.39
C VAL A 54 -10.60 13.77 1.81
N GLU A 55 -10.64 15.09 1.92
CA GLU A 55 -11.04 15.73 3.17
C GLU A 55 -12.52 15.47 3.41
N SER A 56 -12.89 15.22 4.66
CA SER A 56 -14.29 15.12 5.05
C SER A 56 -14.90 16.52 4.96
N VAL A 57 -15.56 16.80 3.85
CA VAL A 57 -16.27 18.06 3.63
C VAL A 57 -17.71 17.97 4.14
N HIS A 58 -18.27 19.10 4.56
CA HIS A 58 -19.69 19.17 4.90
C HIS A 58 -20.52 18.90 3.63
N PRO A 59 -21.70 18.26 3.71
CA PRO A 59 -22.52 17.99 2.52
C PRO A 59 -22.91 19.25 1.72
N LYS A 60 -23.01 20.40 2.41
CA LYS A 60 -23.26 21.72 1.80
C LYS A 60 -21.99 22.47 1.36
N GLU A 61 -20.82 21.84 1.43
CA GLU A 61 -19.56 22.47 1.03
C GLU A 61 -19.61 22.85 -0.46
N GLY A 62 -19.39 24.12 -0.78
CA GLY A 62 -19.48 24.63 -2.15
C GLY A 62 -20.89 24.99 -2.63
N GLU A 63 -21.94 24.79 -1.82
CA GLU A 63 -23.28 25.30 -2.12
C GLU A 63 -23.36 26.82 -1.87
N PRO A 64 -24.23 27.55 -2.61
CA PRO A 64 -24.48 28.96 -2.33
C PRO A 64 -24.95 29.16 -0.88
N PHE A 65 -24.51 30.24 -0.25
CA PHE A 65 -24.93 30.59 1.11
C PHE A 65 -26.47 30.75 1.15
N THR A 66 -27.16 29.86 1.89
CA THR A 66 -28.59 30.01 2.18
C THR A 66 -28.74 30.55 3.61
N PHE A 67 -29.56 31.59 3.76
CA PHE A 67 -29.93 32.17 5.05
C PHE A 67 -31.12 31.38 5.62
N ASP A 68 -30.88 30.14 6.04
CA ASP A 68 -31.88 29.34 6.76
C ASP A 68 -31.90 29.71 8.25
#